data_AF-A0A7C7ZMR3-F1
#
_entry.id   AF-A0A7C7ZMR3-F1
#
_cell.length_a   1.000
_cell.length_b   1.000
_cell.length_c   1.000
_cell.angle_alpha   90.00
_cell.angle_beta   90.00
_cell.angle_gamma   90.00
#
_symmetry.space_group_name_H-M   'P 1'
#
loop_
_entity.id
_entity.type
_entity.pdbx_description
1 polymer ?
#
loop_
_entity_poly.entity_id
_entity_poly.type
_entity_poly.pdbx_seq_one_letter_code
_entity_poly.pdbx_strand_id
1 'polypeptide(L)' 'MTSEPNPGYFQFDDIIEKLPELYHAFALSTLGLVGRLCKSCDLQGSTLADICAGTGRCALTLAPAAGHVYAPSRDPLGI' A
#
# COMPACT_ATOMS: atom_id res chain seq x y z
N MET A 1 25.00 -19.82 5.45
CA MET A 1 25.23 -18.37 5.63
C MET A 1 23.87 -17.73 5.77
N THR A 2 23.48 -17.35 6.98
CA THR A 2 22.23 -16.62 7.24
C THR A 2 22.48 -15.16 6.88
N SER A 3 21.94 -14.70 5.75
CA SER A 3 21.93 -13.28 5.41
C SER A 3 21.15 -12.55 6.48
N GLU A 4 21.80 -11.64 7.22
CA GLU A 4 21.10 -10.78 8.16
C GLU A 4 20.03 -9.97 7.41
N PRO A 5 18.78 -9.93 7.89
CA PRO A 5 17.72 -9.16 7.24
C PRO A 5 18.08 -7.67 7.30
N ASN A 6 18.14 -7.03 6.12
CA ASN A 6 18.47 -5.62 5.99
C ASN A 6 17.39 -4.77 6.69
N PRO A 7 17.70 -4.02 7.76
CA PRO A 7 16.69 -3.30 8.54
C PRO A 7 16.04 -2.20 7.68
N GLY A 8 14.73 -2.26 7.52
CA GLY A 8 13.93 -1.28 6.78
C GLY A 8 13.27 -1.83 5.52
N TYR A 9 13.69 -3.01 5.05
CA TYR A 9 12.94 -3.82 4.11
C TYR A 9 12.28 -4.95 4.89
N PHE A 10 11.02 -4.77 5.31
CA PHE A 10 10.20 -5.95 5.53
C PHE A 10 10.24 -6.74 4.21
N GLN A 11 10.70 -7.99 4.24
CA GLN A 11 10.71 -8.89 3.09
C GLN A 11 9.27 -9.23 2.69
N PHE A 12 8.52 -8.22 2.22
CA PHE A 12 7.20 -8.41 1.64
C PHE A 12 7.31 -9.25 0.39
N ASP A 13 8.41 -9.17 -0.36
CA ASP A 13 8.67 -10.00 -1.54
C ASP A 13 8.59 -11.51 -1.20
N ASP A 14 9.21 -11.95 -0.10
CA ASP A 14 9.14 -13.34 0.35
C ASP A 14 7.72 -13.75 0.80
N ILE A 15 6.95 -12.83 1.41
CA ILE A 15 5.58 -13.09 1.85
C ILE A 15 4.62 -13.10 0.66
N ILE A 16 4.80 -12.21 -0.31
CA ILE A 16 4.02 -12.15 -1.56
C ILE A 16 4.25 -13.45 -2.35
N GLU A 17 5.50 -13.91 -2.45
CA GLU A 17 5.85 -15.12 -3.19
C GLU A 17 5.36 -16.40 -2.49
N LYS A 18 5.48 -16.48 -1.16
CA LYS A 18 5.21 -17.73 -0.41
C LYS A 18 3.79 -17.82 0.17
N LEU A 19 3.18 -16.69 0.53
CA LEU A 19 1.93 -16.60 1.29
C LEU A 19 1.09 -15.39 0.80
N PRO A 20 0.70 -15.36 -0.50
CA PRO A 20 -0.01 -14.23 -1.11
C PRO A 20 -1.33 -13.88 -0.42
N GLU A 21 -1.98 -14.85 0.23
CA GLU A 21 -3.19 -14.66 1.03
C GLU A 21 -2.95 -13.84 2.30
N LEU A 22 -1.78 -13.95 2.94
CA LEU A 22 -1.43 -13.16 4.12
C LEU A 22 -1.08 -11.72 3.74
N TYR A 23 -0.38 -11.53 2.62
CA TYR A 23 -0.19 -10.20 2.05
C TYR A 23 -1.55 -9.53 1.80
N HIS A 24 -2.49 -10.26 1.21
CA HIS A 24 -3.84 -9.76 0.95
C HIS A 24 -4.58 -9.39 2.24
N ALA A 25 -4.51 -10.22 3.29
CA ALA A 25 -5.12 -9.95 4.59
C ALA A 25 -4.53 -8.70 5.27
N PHE A 26 -3.21 -8.52 5.20
CA PHE A 26 -2.54 -7.33 5.71
C PHE A 26 -2.91 -6.08 4.92
N ALA A 27 -2.94 -6.17 3.58
CA ALA A 27 -3.40 -5.09 2.72
C ALA A 27 -4.87 -4.71 3.03
N LEU A 28 -5.75 -5.68 3.29
CA LEU A 28 -7.14 -5.43 3.71
C LEU A 28 -7.23 -4.67 5.05
N SER A 29 -6.34 -4.97 6.01
CA SER A 29 -6.27 -4.20 7.27
C SER A 29 -5.80 -2.75 7.04
N THR A 30 -4.85 -2.56 6.11
CA THR A 30 -4.37 -1.24 5.68
C THR A 30 -5.46 -0.46 4.97
N LEU A 31 -6.25 -1.10 4.10
CA LEU A 31 -7.41 -0.50 3.44
C LEU A 31 -8.47 -0.05 4.43
N GLY A 32 -8.70 -0.82 5.50
CA GLY A 32 -9.59 -0.42 6.59
C GLY A 32 -9.12 0.87 7.29
N LEU A 33 -7.82 1.04 7.48
CA LEU A 33 -7.23 2.26 8.07
C LEU A 33 -7.30 3.45 7.11
N VAL A 34 -7.00 3.24 5.83
CA VAL A 34 -7.15 4.27 4.77
C VAL A 34 -8.61 4.73 4.68
N GLY A 35 -9.57 3.81 4.72
CA GLY A 35 -10.99 4.15 4.73
C GLY A 35 -11.41 4.95 5.98
N ARG A 36 -10.76 4.76 7.12
CA ARG A 36 -10.96 5.62 8.31
C ARG A 36 -10.34 6.99 8.11
N LEU A 37 -9.12 7.07 7.55
CA LEU A 37 -8.45 8.33 7.24
C LEU A 37 -9.33 9.22 6.34
N CYS A 38 -9.89 8.68 5.25
CA CYS A 38 -10.78 9.42 4.35
C CYS A 38 -12.04 9.94 5.03
N LYS A 39 -12.50 9.31 6.12
CA LYS A 39 -13.67 9.75 6.89
C LYS A 39 -13.32 10.76 7.98
N SER A 40 -12.08 10.72 8.48
CA SER A 40 -11.64 11.53 9.61
C SER A 40 -10.92 12.81 9.19
N CYS A 41 -10.41 12.88 7.96
CA CYS A 41 -9.69 14.03 7.44
C CYS A 41 -10.38 14.56 6.18
N ASP A 42 -10.44 15.89 6.04
CA ASP A 42 -10.78 16.51 4.77
C ASP A 42 -9.54 16.47 3.87
N LEU A 43 -9.59 15.61 2.85
CA LEU A 43 -8.51 15.42 1.90
C LEU A 43 -8.79 16.14 0.57
N GLN A 44 -9.89 16.89 0.47
CA GLN A 44 -10.26 17.55 -0.78
C GLN A 44 -9.17 18.54 -1.22
N GLY A 45 -8.83 18.49 -2.51
CA GLY A 45 -7.76 19.32 -3.08
C GLY A 45 -6.33 18.90 -2.69
N SER A 46 -6.16 17.92 -1.79
CA SER A 46 -4.84 17.43 -1.41
C SER A 46 -4.21 16.58 -2.50
N THR A 47 -2.88 16.65 -2.58
CA THR A 47 -2.05 15.74 -3.38
C THR A 47 -1.41 14.71 -2.45
N LEU A 48 -1.69 13.43 -2.67
CA LEU A 48 -1.22 12.34 -1.83
C LEU A 48 -0.25 11.42 -2.58
N ALA A 49 0.60 10.72 -1.84
CA ALA A 49 1.51 9.71 -2.38
C ALA A 49 1.30 8.37 -1.66
N ASP A 50 0.89 7.34 -2.42
CA ASP A 50 0.82 5.94 -2.02
C ASP A 50 2.16 5.27 -2.40
N ILE A 51 3.13 5.34 -1.50
CA ILE A 51 4.48 4.83 -1.74
C ILE A 51 4.47 3.31 -1.60
N CYS A 52 5.06 2.61 -2.58
CA CYS A 52 5.01 1.14 -2.67
C CYS A 52 3.57 0.63 -2.85
N ALA A 53 2.85 1.23 -3.81
CA ALA A 53 1.43 1.01 -4.00
C ALA A 53 1.03 -0.46 -4.27
N GLY A 54 1.95 -1.31 -4.72
CA GLY A 54 1.69 -2.71 -5.05
C GLY A 54 0.49 -2.83 -6.00
N THR A 55 -0.59 -3.44 -5.53
CA THR A 55 -1.87 -3.59 -6.26
C THR A 55 -2.67 -2.28 -6.45
N GLY A 56 -2.23 -1.16 -5.89
CA GLY A 56 -2.86 0.16 -6.03
C GLY A 56 -4.17 0.33 -5.26
N ARG A 57 -4.58 -0.63 -4.44
CA ARG A 57 -5.88 -0.58 -3.73
C ARG A 57 -5.99 0.58 -2.76
N CYS A 58 -4.90 0.96 -2.10
CA CYS A 58 -4.87 2.11 -1.19
C CYS A 58 -5.09 3.40 -1.97
N ALA A 59 -4.33 3.62 -3.05
CA ALA A 59 -4.53 4.74 -3.96
C ALA A 59 -5.97 4.81 -4.51
N LEU A 60 -6.56 3.69 -4.93
CA LEU A 60 -7.95 3.65 -5.41
C LEU A 60 -8.97 4.01 -4.32
N THR A 61 -8.68 3.69 -3.06
CA THR A 61 -9.52 4.07 -1.91
C THR A 61 -9.37 5.56 -1.57
N LEU A 62 -8.18 6.15 -1.78
CA LEU A 62 -7.89 7.56 -1.56
C LEU A 62 -8.41 8.46 -2.69
N ALA A 63 -8.40 7.98 -3.93
CA ALA A 63 -8.68 8.78 -5.12
C ALA A 63 -10.01 9.56 -5.10
N PRO A 64 -11.13 9.01 -4.57
CA PRO A 64 -12.39 9.76 -4.50
C PRO A 64 -12.39 10.89 -3.47
N ALA A 65 -11.50 10.84 -2.48
CA ALA A 65 -11.43 11.80 -1.38
C ALA A 65 -10.37 12.90 -1.61
N ALA A 66 -9.35 12.62 -2.42
CA ALA A 66 -8.23 13.51 -2.68
C ALA A 66 -8.39 14.28 -4.01
N GLY A 67 -7.64 15.37 -4.18
CA GLY A 67 -7.52 16.06 -5.47
C GLY A 67 -6.66 15.28 -6.47
N HIS A 68 -5.58 14.66 -5.99
CA HIS A 68 -4.69 13.82 -6.80
C HIS A 68 -3.96 12.78 -5.94
N VAL A 69 -3.64 11.62 -6.52
CA VAL A 69 -2.88 10.56 -5.85
C VAL A 69 -1.79 10.03 -6.79
N TYR A 70 -0.53 10.12 -6.37
CA TYR A 70 0.59 9.43 -6.98
C TYR A 70 0.76 8.06 -6.36
N ALA A 71 0.84 7.01 -7.17
CA ALA A 71 0.94 5.63 -6.69
C ALA A 71 2.13 4.89 -7.34
N PRO A 72 3.38 5.29 -7.05
CA PRO A 72 4.54 4.60 -7.60
C PRO A 72 4.66 3.17 -7.03
N SER A 73 4.77 2.21 -7.94
CA SER A 73 5.18 0.83 -7.63
C SER A 73 6.53 0.54 -8.28
N ARG A 74 7.38 -0.23 -7.60
CA ARG A 74 8.64 -0.74 -8.16
C ARG A 74 8.39 -1.96 -9.05
N ASP A 75 7.26 -2.64 -8.86
CA ASP A 75 6.90 -3.83 -9.62
C ASP A 75 6.04 -3.46 -10.84
N PRO A 76 6.52 -3.69 -12.09
CA PRO A 76 5.76 -3.37 -13.30
C PRO A 76 4.49 -4.22 -13.47
N LEU A 77 4.30 -5.27 -12.67
CA LEU A 77 3.16 -6.18 -12.78
C LEU A 77 1.99 -5.84 -11.83
N GLY A 78 2.19 -4.97 -10.83
CA GLY A 78 1.13 -4.60 -9.88
C GLY A 78 0.58 -5.77 -9.05
N ILE A 79 1.37 -6.85 -8.91
CA ILE A 79 1.12 -8.04 -8.09
C ILE A 79 2.27 -8.23 -7.12
#